data_AF-A0A8F1MAS2-F1
#
_entry.id   AF-A0A8F1MAS2-F1
#
_cell.length_a   1.000
_cell.length_b   1.000
_cell.length_c   1.000
_cell.angle_alpha   90.00
_cell.angle_beta   90.00
_cell.angle_gamma   90.00
#
_symmetry.space_group_name_H-M   'P 1'
#
loop_
_entity.id
_entity.type
_entity.pdbx_description
1 polymer ?
#
loop_
_entity_poly.entity_id
_entity_poly.type
_entity_poly.pdbx_seq_one_letter_code
_entity_poly.pdbx_strand_id
1 'polypeptide(L)'
;MTEERRHQLVKQVSEKVEEARIAMRNIRQDALKDAKRMKDNKELSEDDLKRVEKEIDGLMSKMQAQIDEAFKAKEKDVLTV
;
A
#
# COMPACT_ATOMS: atom_id res chain seq x y z
N MET A 1 25.44 0.16 -17.51
CA MET A 1 25.55 0.53 -16.07
C MET A 1 26.54 -0.42 -15.41
N THR A 2 27.28 -0.02 -14.37
CA THR A 2 28.08 -0.98 -13.58
C THR A 2 27.16 -1.80 -12.68
N GLU A 3 27.51 -3.06 -12.45
CA GLU A 3 26.74 -4.01 -11.63
C GLU A 3 26.49 -3.48 -10.20
N GLU A 4 27.50 -2.82 -9.62
CA GLU A 4 27.42 -2.12 -8.35
C GLU A 4 26.33 -1.03 -8.31
N ARG A 5 26.16 -0.30 -9.42
CA ARG A 5 25.13 0.76 -9.53
C ARG A 5 23.74 0.16 -9.68
N ARG A 6 23.60 -1.01 -10.32
CA ARG A 6 22.30 -1.73 -10.42
C ARG A 6 21.84 -2.19 -9.05
N HIS A 7 22.72 -2.77 -8.24
CA HIS A 7 22.40 -3.19 -6.88
C HIS A 7 21.99 -2.02 -5.98
N GLN A 8 22.65 -0.87 -6.09
CA GLN A 8 22.25 0.33 -5.34
C GLN A 8 20.85 0.81 -5.72
N LEU A 9 20.48 0.78 -7.00
CA LEU A 9 19.15 1.16 -7.46
C LEU A 9 18.07 0.20 -6.96
N VAL A 10 18.32 -1.12 -7.02
CA VAL A 10 17.38 -2.13 -6.48
C VAL A 10 17.13 -1.89 -4.99
N LYS A 11 18.19 -1.58 -4.22
CA LYS A 11 18.08 -1.27 -2.79
C LYS A 11 17.21 -0.03 -2.53
N GLN A 12 17.43 1.05 -3.28
CA GLN A 12 16.61 2.27 -3.17
C GLN A 12 15.14 2.01 -3.53
N VAL A 13 14.89 1.17 -4.54
CA VAL A 13 13.53 0.80 -4.95
C VAL A 13 12.86 -0.04 -3.85
N SER A 14 13.59 -0.92 -3.17
CA SER A 14 13.09 -1.68 -2.02
C SER A 14 12.74 -0.77 -0.83
N GLU A 15 13.55 0.24 -0.54
CA GLU A 15 13.28 1.23 0.52
C GLU A 15 11.96 1.97 0.24
N LYS A 16 11.75 2.41 -1.02
CA LYS A 16 10.50 3.06 -1.43
C LYS A 16 9.27 2.16 -1.31
N VAL A 17 9.42 0.87 -1.58
CA VAL A 17 8.33 -0.11 -1.40
C VAL A 17 7.97 -0.24 0.08
N GLU A 18 8.96 -0.29 0.95
CA GLU A 18 8.71 -0.38 2.39
C GLU A 18 8.04 0.89 2.93
N GLU A 19 8.49 2.07 2.50
CA GLU A 19 7.81 3.33 2.81
C GLU A 19 6.35 3.33 2.33
N ALA A 20 6.09 2.85 1.12
CA ALA A 20 4.73 2.74 0.59
C ALA A 20 3.87 1.78 1.41
N ARG A 21 4.42 0.65 1.86
CA ARG A 21 3.73 -0.31 2.74
C ARG A 21 3.41 0.28 4.10
N ILE A 22 4.32 1.05 4.69
CA ILE A 22 4.10 1.76 5.94
C ILE A 22 3.00 2.81 5.78
N ALA A 23 3.08 3.64 4.73
CA ALA A 23 2.08 4.66 4.43
C ALA A 23 0.69 4.03 4.23
N MET A 24 0.62 2.93 3.48
CA MET A 24 -0.60 2.14 3.30
C MET A 24 -1.19 1.70 4.65
N ARG A 25 -0.36 1.14 5.54
CA ARG A 25 -0.84 0.71 6.86
C ARG A 25 -1.41 1.86 7.69
N ASN A 26 -0.76 3.02 7.65
CA ASN A 26 -1.22 4.22 8.35
C ASN A 26 -2.56 4.70 7.78
N ILE A 27 -2.67 4.82 6.45
CA ILE A 27 -3.92 5.24 5.78
C ILE A 27 -5.07 4.29 6.13
N ARG A 28 -4.83 2.97 6.15
CA ARG A 28 -5.85 2.00 6.56
C ARG A 28 -6.30 2.25 8.01
N GLN A 29 -5.35 2.46 8.94
CA GLN A 29 -5.70 2.73 10.33
C GLN A 29 -6.52 4.02 10.48
N ASP A 30 -6.12 5.08 9.77
CA ASP A 30 -6.83 6.36 9.80
C ASP A 30 -8.24 6.22 9.19
N ALA A 31 -8.38 5.56 8.05
CA ALA A 31 -9.67 5.30 7.41
C ALA A 31 -10.60 4.49 8.31
N LEU A 32 -10.10 3.44 8.99
CA LEU A 32 -10.89 2.68 9.96
C LEU A 32 -11.29 3.52 11.18
N LYS A 33 -10.40 4.39 11.64
CA LYS A 33 -10.66 5.27 12.77
C LYS A 33 -11.72 6.32 12.43
N ASP A 34 -11.68 6.85 11.22
CA ASP A 34 -12.67 7.81 10.73
C ASP A 34 -14.02 7.14 10.48
N ALA A 35 -14.04 5.92 9.91
CA ALA A 35 -15.27 5.15 9.76
C ALA A 35 -15.95 4.86 11.11
N LYS A 36 -15.17 4.52 12.15
CA LYS A 36 -15.69 4.40 13.53
C LYS A 36 -16.24 5.72 14.06
N ARG A 37 -15.54 6.84 13.82
CA ARG A 37 -16.00 8.18 14.24
C ARG A 37 -17.32 8.56 13.57
N MET A 38 -17.47 8.25 12.28
CA MET A 38 -18.70 8.48 11.54
C MET A 38 -19.86 7.61 12.04
N LYS A 39 -19.59 6.35 12.46
CA LYS A 39 -20.58 5.53 13.18
C LYS A 39 -21.05 6.19 14.47
N ASP A 40 -20.11 6.68 15.29
CA ASP A 40 -20.44 7.35 16.56
C ASP A 40 -21.24 8.64 16.34
N ASN A 41 -20.95 9.37 15.26
CA ASN A 41 -21.71 10.54 14.82
C ASN A 41 -23.08 10.21 14.20
N LYS A 42 -23.45 8.91 14.14
CA LYS A 42 -24.66 8.39 13.49
C LYS A 42 -24.76 8.70 11.98
N GLU A 43 -23.62 8.96 11.34
CA GLU A 43 -23.53 9.14 9.88
C GLU A 43 -23.42 7.80 9.15
N LEU A 44 -22.94 6.75 9.83
CA LEU A 44 -22.90 5.38 9.30
C LEU A 44 -23.65 4.39 10.19
N SER A 45 -24.33 3.43 9.58
CA SER A 45 -24.89 2.26 10.26
C SER A 45 -23.82 1.18 10.52
N GLU A 46 -24.13 0.17 11.33
CA GLU A 46 -23.23 -0.98 11.51
C GLU A 46 -22.98 -1.77 10.23
N ASP A 47 -23.97 -1.83 9.34
CA ASP A 47 -23.85 -2.53 8.07
C ASP A 47 -22.99 -1.75 7.09
N ASP A 48 -23.11 -0.42 7.07
CA ASP A 48 -22.26 0.45 6.25
C ASP A 48 -20.81 0.42 6.74
N LEU A 49 -20.58 0.41 8.06
CA LEU A 49 -19.23 0.30 8.61
C LEU A 49 -18.56 -1.00 8.13
N LYS A 50 -19.25 -2.15 8.22
CA LYS A 50 -18.72 -3.43 7.74
C LYS A 50 -18.44 -3.43 6.24
N ARG A 51 -19.26 -2.75 5.43
CA ARG A 51 -18.99 -2.57 4.00
C ARG A 51 -17.73 -1.75 3.77
N VAL A 52 -17.60 -0.62 4.44
CA VAL A 52 -16.43 0.27 4.33
C VAL A 52 -15.16 -0.45 4.77
N GLU A 53 -15.17 -1.19 5.87
CA GLU A 53 -14.02 -2.01 6.30
C GLU A 53 -13.59 -3.00 5.20
N LYS A 54 -14.56 -3.70 4.60
CA LYS A 54 -14.31 -4.68 3.55
C LYS A 54 -13.80 -4.04 2.25
N GLU A 55 -14.32 -2.87 1.89
CA GLU A 55 -13.85 -2.11 0.73
C GLU A 55 -12.44 -1.58 0.94
N ILE A 56 -12.15 -1.03 2.13
CA ILE A 56 -10.81 -0.59 2.51
C ILE A 56 -9.84 -1.78 2.38
N ASP A 57 -10.11 -2.91 3.02
CA ASP A 57 -9.22 -4.08 2.94
C ASP A 57 -9.05 -4.58 1.51
N GLY A 58 -10.10 -4.56 0.68
CA GLY A 58 -10.02 -4.88 -0.75
C GLY A 58 -9.12 -3.92 -1.53
N LEU A 59 -9.25 -2.62 -1.30
CA LEU A 59 -8.39 -1.59 -1.90
C LEU A 59 -6.93 -1.75 -1.45
N MET A 60 -6.69 -2.01 -0.16
CA MET A 60 -5.35 -2.24 0.38
C MET A 60 -4.69 -3.46 -0.27
N SER A 61 -5.43 -4.57 -0.41
CA SER A 61 -4.92 -5.78 -1.08
C SER A 61 -4.55 -5.52 -2.54
N LYS A 62 -5.40 -4.78 -3.26
CA LYS A 62 -5.13 -4.39 -4.66
C LYS A 62 -3.89 -3.51 -4.78
N MET A 63 -3.76 -2.49 -3.91
CA MET A 63 -2.60 -1.60 -3.91
C MET A 63 -1.31 -2.33 -3.56
N GLN A 64 -1.36 -3.25 -2.59
CA GLN A 64 -0.23 -4.11 -2.26
C GLN A 64 0.24 -4.94 -3.46
N ALA A 65 -0.70 -5.56 -4.19
CA ALA A 65 -0.38 -6.34 -5.39
C ALA A 65 0.27 -5.45 -6.48
N GLN A 66 -0.25 -4.24 -6.69
CA GLN A 66 0.31 -3.29 -7.65
C GLN A 66 1.72 -2.84 -7.28
N ILE A 67 1.98 -2.60 -5.99
CA ILE A 67 3.33 -2.22 -5.51
C ILE A 67 4.31 -3.37 -5.72
N ASP A 68 3.91 -4.60 -5.41
CA ASP A 68 4.78 -5.78 -5.58
C ASP A 68 5.05 -6.07 -7.07
N GLU A 69 4.07 -5.86 -7.95
CA GLU A 69 4.25 -5.97 -9.40
C GLU A 69 5.18 -4.88 -9.95
N ALA A 70 4.97 -3.62 -9.54
CA ALA A 70 5.82 -2.50 -9.92
C ALA A 70 7.27 -2.70 -9.44
N PHE A 71 7.45 -3.22 -8.22
CA PHE A 71 8.77 -3.57 -7.68
C PHE A 71 9.46 -4.61 -8.55
N LYS A 72 8.80 -5.75 -8.83
CA LYS A 72 9.35 -6.82 -9.67
C LYS A 72 9.67 -6.35 -11.08
N ALA A 73 8.79 -5.55 -11.69
CA ALA A 73 9.02 -4.98 -13.01
C ALA A 73 10.26 -4.08 -13.00
N LYS A 74 10.41 -3.22 -11.99
CA LYS A 74 11.54 -2.30 -11.89
C LYS A 74 12.85 -3.00 -11.53
N GLU A 75 12.81 -3.99 -10.66
CA GLU A 75 13.97 -4.82 -10.33
C GLU A 75 14.48 -5.56 -11.57
N LYS A 76 13.59 -6.19 -12.34
CA LYS A 76 13.93 -6.88 -13.59
C LYS A 76 14.52 -5.93 -14.63
N ASP A 77 13.89 -4.77 -14.83
CA ASP A 77 14.37 -3.72 -15.75
C ASP A 77 15.79 -3.26 -15.38
N VAL A 78 16.03 -2.95 -14.10
CA VAL A 78 17.33 -2.50 -13.61
C VAL A 78 18.41 -3.58 -13.73
N LEU A 79 18.08 -4.86 -13.54
CA LEU A 79 19.04 -5.97 -13.64
C LEU A 79 19.36 -6.35 -15.09
N THR A 80 18.41 -6.19 -16.01
CA THR A 80 18.55 -6.63 -17.41
C THR A 80 19.24 -5.58 -18.31
N VAL A 81 19.23 -4.29 -17.94
CA VAL A 81 19.85 -3.16 -18.67
C VAL A 81 21.30 -2.91 -18.29
#